data_AF-A0A399NY11-F1
#
_entry.id   AF-A0A399NY11-F1
#
_cell.length_a   1.000
_cell.length_b   1.000
_cell.length_c   1.000
_cell.angle_alpha   90.00
_cell.angle_beta   90.00
_cell.angle_gamma   90.00
#
_symmetry.space_group_name_H-M   'P 1'
#
loop_
_entity.id
_entity.type
_entity.pdbx_description
1 polymer ?
#
loop_
_entity_poly.entity_id
_entity_poly.type
_entity_poly.pdbx_seq_one_letter_code
_entity_poly.pdbx_strand_id
1 'polypeptide(L)' 'MDARMPGSGDGLTALPLDALRQLVYAQGADENDERWIRAAAELTRRERASSPAEGDSPAPASR' A
#
# COMPACT_ATOMS: atom_id res chain seq x y z
N MET A 1 -9.82 -8.28 -29.54
CA MET A 1 -8.71 -8.60 -28.61
C MET A 1 -8.47 -7.37 -27.77
N ASP A 2 -9.17 -7.26 -26.65
CA ASP A 2 -9.00 -6.17 -25.69
C ASP A 2 -7.69 -6.39 -24.96
N ALA A 3 -6.66 -5.64 -25.34
CA ALA A 3 -5.46 -5.48 -24.55
C ALA A 3 -5.82 -4.67 -23.30
N ARG A 4 -6.52 -5.29 -22.34
CA ARG A 4 -6.39 -4.90 -20.93
C ARG A 4 -4.93 -5.16 -20.62
N MET A 5 -4.09 -4.15 -20.82
CA MET A 5 -2.75 -4.16 -20.25
C MET A 5 -2.96 -4.48 -18.77
N PRO A 6 -2.45 -5.61 -18.24
CA PRO A 6 -2.49 -5.83 -16.81
C PRO A 6 -1.69 -4.66 -16.26
N GLY A 7 -2.41 -3.69 -15.69
CA GLY A 7 -1.82 -2.45 -15.23
C GLY A 7 -0.65 -2.86 -14.34
N SER A 8 0.53 -2.28 -14.55
CA SER A 8 1.74 -2.60 -13.79
C SER A 8 1.61 -2.38 -12.27
N GLY A 9 0.41 -2.05 -11.76
CA GLY A 9 0.03 -2.04 -10.35
C GLY A 9 -0.65 -3.33 -9.83
N ASP A 10 -1.12 -4.25 -10.67
CA ASP A 10 -1.84 -5.47 -10.22
C ASP A 10 -0.92 -6.45 -9.47
N GLY A 11 0.36 -6.48 -9.85
CA GLY A 11 1.36 -7.28 -9.14
C GLY A 11 1.58 -6.81 -7.70
N LEU A 12 1.58 -5.49 -7.45
CA LEU A 12 1.82 -4.93 -6.10
C LEU A 12 0.66 -5.21 -5.14
N THR A 13 -0.58 -5.16 -5.63
CA THR A 13 -1.75 -5.47 -4.82
C THR A 13 -1.87 -6.97 -4.52
N ALA A 14 -1.29 -7.84 -5.34
CA ALA A 14 -1.23 -9.28 -5.07
C ALA A 14 -0.08 -9.69 -4.13
N LEU A 15 0.95 -8.85 -3.94
CA LEU A 15 2.10 -9.18 -3.09
C LEU A 15 1.73 -9.22 -1.60
N PRO A 16 2.41 -10.05 -0.79
CA PRO A 16 2.28 -10.00 0.67
C PRO A 16 2.93 -8.72 1.23
N LEU A 17 2.51 -8.31 2.44
CA LEU A 17 3.01 -7.11 3.12
C LEU A 17 4.53 -7.10 3.28
N ASP A 18 5.12 -8.26 3.59
CA ASP A 18 6.57 -8.41 3.74
C ASP A 18 7.32 -8.13 2.43
N ALA A 19 6.80 -8.61 1.30
CA ALA A 19 7.38 -8.33 -0.01
C ALA A 19 7.26 -6.83 -0.39
N LEU A 20 6.18 -6.16 0.01
CA LEU A 20 6.08 -4.70 -0.13
C LEU A 20 7.14 -3.98 0.71
N ARG A 21 7.38 -4.41 1.95
CA ARG A 21 8.44 -3.86 2.82
C ARG A 21 9.82 -4.05 2.21
N GLN A 22 10.10 -5.23 1.66
CA GLN A 22 11.36 -5.49 0.96
C GLN A 22 11.57 -4.54 -0.22
N LEU A 23 10.53 -4.23 -1.00
CA LEU A 23 10.64 -3.29 -2.12
C LEU A 23 10.87 -1.85 -1.68
N VAL A 24 10.21 -1.41 -0.60
CA VAL A 24 10.32 -0.03 -0.10
C VAL A 24 11.64 0.20 0.63
N TYR A 25 12.10 -0.77 1.41
CA TYR A 25 13.32 -0.67 2.22
C TYR A 25 14.55 -1.34 1.58
N ALA A 26 14.45 -1.80 0.33
CA ALA A 26 15.60 -2.34 -0.39
C ALA A 26 16.70 -1.28 -0.49
N GLN A 27 17.94 -1.68 -0.25
CA GLN A 27 19.09 -0.80 -0.42
C GLN A 27 19.20 -0.40 -1.89
N GLY A 28 19.17 0.91 -2.17
CA GLY A 28 19.20 1.44 -3.54
C GLY A 28 17.82 1.49 -4.22
N ALA A 29 16.73 1.31 -3.47
CA ALA A 29 15.41 1.64 -3.97
C ALA A 29 15.33 3.15 -4.27
N ASP A 30 14.88 3.47 -5.48
CA ASP A 30 14.77 4.86 -5.90
C ASP A 30 13.41 5.43 -5.46
N GLU A 31 13.44 6.44 -4.59
CA GLU A 31 12.23 7.03 -4.01
C GLU A 31 11.39 7.78 -5.05
N ASN A 32 11.95 8.10 -6.22
CA ASN A 32 11.21 8.71 -7.33
C ASN A 32 10.68 7.69 -8.33
N ASP A 33 11.00 6.40 -8.17
CA ASP A 33 10.50 5.35 -9.05
C ASP A 33 9.01 5.12 -8.81
N GLU A 34 8.22 5.10 -9.89
CA GLU A 34 6.77 4.91 -9.81
C GLU A 34 6.38 3.61 -9.10
N ARG A 35 7.20 2.56 -9.22
CA ARG A 35 6.97 1.28 -8.56
C ARG A 35 7.24 1.38 -7.06
N TRP A 36 8.29 2.11 -6.66
CA TRP A 36 8.56 2.38 -5.24
C TRP A 36 7.44 3.23 -4.61
N ILE A 37 7.02 4.30 -5.29
CA ILE A 37 5.94 5.18 -4.83
C ILE A 37 4.64 4.39 -4.63
N ARG A 38 4.28 3.51 -5.59
CA ARG A 38 3.11 2.62 -5.46
C ARG A 38 3.28 1.59 -4.34
N ALA A 39 4.48 1.04 -4.16
CA ALA A 39 4.77 0.10 -3.07
C ALA A 39 4.62 0.76 -1.69
N ALA A 40 5.16 1.97 -1.52
CA ALA A 40 5.10 2.73 -0.27
C ALA A 40 3.66 3.14 0.08
N ALA A 41 2.89 3.59 -0.92
CA ALA A 41 1.48 3.92 -0.74
C ALA A 41 0.64 2.68 -0.33
N GLU A 42 0.84 1.55 -0.99
CA GLU A 42 0.13 0.30 -0.68
C GLU A 42 0.55 -0.27 0.68
N LEU A 43 1.85 -0.22 1.02
CA LEU A 43 2.36 -0.62 2.33
C LEU A 43 1.67 0.18 3.45
N THR A 44 1.66 1.52 3.33
CA THR A 44 1.02 2.41 4.31
C THR A 44 -0.47 2.10 4.48
N ARG A 45 -1.17 1.91 3.36
CA ARG A 45 -2.61 1.56 3.35
C ARG A 45 -2.88 0.26 4.11
N ARG A 46 -2.05 -0.76 3.90
CA ARG A 46 -2.21 -2.07 4.52
C ARG A 46 -1.79 -2.11 5.97
N GLU A 47 -0.74 -1.40 6.35
CA GLU A 47 -0.36 -1.26 7.75
C GLU A 47 -1.47 -0.58 8.55
N ARG A 48 -2.13 0.42 7.96
CA ARG A 48 -3.36 1.04 8.51
C ARG A 48 -4.58 0.12 8.54
N ALA A 49 -4.73 -0.77 7.57
CA ALA A 49 -5.87 -1.70 7.53
C ALA A 49 -5.67 -2.90 8.45
N SER A 50 -4.42 -3.33 8.63
CA SER A 50 -4.03 -4.45 9.50
C SER A 50 -3.92 -4.01 10.95
N SER A 51 -3.57 -2.74 11.19
CA SER A 51 -3.78 -2.11 12.49
C SER A 51 -5.27 -1.79 12.60
N PRO A 52 -6.05 -2.43 13.49
CA PRO A 52 -7.37 -1.92 13.79
C PRO A 52 -7.16 -0.51 14.32
N ALA A 53 -7.60 0.51 13.58
CA ALA A 53 -7.53 1.86 14.07
C ALA A 53 -8.34 1.93 15.37
N GLU A 54 -7.68 2.08 16.52
CA GLU A 54 -8.27 2.60 17.76
C GLU A 54 -8.75 4.07 17.60
N GLY A 55 -9.02 4.53 16.37
CA GLY A 55 -9.12 5.93 16.00
C GLY A 55 -10.15 6.26 14.92
N ASP A 56 -11.11 5.38 14.64
CA ASP A 56 -12.36 5.76 13.96
C ASP A 56 -13.55 5.40 14.85
N SER A 57 -13.58 6.00 16.04
CA SER A 57 -14.82 6.26 16.75
C SER A 57 -15.03 7.76 16.73
N PRO A 58 -15.87 8.31 15.84
CA PRO A 58 -16.48 9.59 16.13
C PRO A 58 -17.28 9.37 17.43
N ALA A 59 -16.76 9.91 18.54
CA ALA A 59 -17.48 9.90 19.81
C ALA A 59 -18.93 10.35 19.55
N PRO A 60 -19.95 9.57 19.94
CA PRO A 60 -21.33 9.96 19.69
C PRO A 60 -21.60 11.26 20.44
N ALA A 61 -22.24 12.19 19.74
CA ALA A 61 -22.65 13.49 20.23
C ALA A 61 -23.21 13.41 21.65
N SER A 62 -22.51 14.03 22.61
CA SER A 62 -23.09 14.31 23.92
C SER A 62 -24.04 15.51 23.78
N ARG A 63 -25.32 15.16 23.85
CA ARG A 63 -26.52 15.86 24.32
C ARG A 63 -26.39 17.29 24.84
#